data_AF-A0A8T3KYS1-F1
#
_entry.id   AF-A0A8T3KYS1-F1
#
_cell.length_a   1.000
_cell.length_b   1.000
_cell.length_c   1.000
_cell.angle_alpha   90.00
_cell.angle_beta   90.00
_cell.angle_gamma   90.00
#
_symmetry.space_group_name_H-M   'P 1'
#
loop_
_entity.id
_entity.type
_entity.pdbx_description
1 polymer ?
#
loop_
_entity_poly.entity_id
_entity_poly.type
_entity_poly.pdbx_seq_one_letter_code
_entity_poly.pdbx_strand_id
1 'polypeptide(L)' 'MKIGILGTGDVGRVLGAGFAGRGHKVMIGTRDPAAQKIQDWLEQTGNDVFKLLRK' A
#
# COMPACT_ATOMS: atom_id res chain seq x y z
N MET A 1 -14.25 -2.13 3.47
CA MET A 1 -13.97 -3.18 2.46
C MET A 1 -12.49 -3.54 2.47
N LYS A 2 -12.10 -4.70 1.94
CA LYS A 2 -10.70 -5.13 1.80
C LYS A 2 -10.23 -4.80 0.38
N ILE A 3 -9.20 -3.98 0.24
CA ILE A 3 -8.70 -3.47 -1.06
C ILE A 3 -7.23 -3.85 -1.21
N GLY A 4 -6.90 -4.56 -2.28
CA GLY A 4 -5.52 -4.91 -2.63
C GLY A 4 -5.04 -4.08 -3.82
N ILE A 5 -3.94 -3.33 -3.65
CA ILE A 5 -3.34 -2.50 -4.70
C ILE A 5 -2.01 -3.16 -5.11
N LEU A 6 -1.94 -3.65 -6.33
CA LEU A 6 -0.69 -4.19 -6.89
C LEU A 6 0.07 -3.08 -7.61
N GLY A 7 1.14 -2.59 -6.99
CA GLY A 7 1.97 -1.52 -7.53
C GLY A 7 2.18 -0.37 -6.54
N THR A 8 3.40 0.16 -6.53
CA THR A 8 3.90 1.16 -5.57
C THR A 8 4.13 2.55 -6.14
N GLY A 9 3.68 2.77 -7.39
CA GLY A 9 3.71 4.07 -8.04
C GLY A 9 2.77 5.08 -7.37
N ASP A 10 2.84 6.33 -7.80
CA ASP A 10 2.10 7.44 -7.20
C ASP A 10 0.59 7.18 -7.20
N VAL A 11 0.06 6.59 -8.28
CA VAL A 11 -1.35 6.20 -8.39
C VAL A 11 -1.77 5.23 -7.28
N GLY A 12 -0.97 4.21 -7.01
CA GLY A 12 -1.28 3.21 -5.98
C GLY A 12 -1.34 3.81 -4.58
N ARG A 13 -0.49 4.81 -4.31
CA ARG A 13 -0.47 5.51 -3.01
C ARG A 13 -1.62 6.46 -2.83
N VAL A 14 -1.95 7.25 -3.85
CA VAL A 14 -3.09 8.19 -3.80
C VAL A 14 -4.40 7.43 -3.61
N LEU A 15 -4.60 6.35 -4.37
CA LEU A 15 -5.77 5.49 -4.20
C LEU A 15 -5.78 4.85 -2.81
N GLY A 16 -4.64 4.30 -2.37
CA GLY A 16 -4.54 3.67 -1.06
C GLY A 16 -4.83 4.62 0.09
N ALA A 17 -4.28 5.84 0.05
CA ALA A 17 -4.56 6.88 1.02
C ALA A 17 -6.04 7.32 1.00
N GLY A 18 -6.62 7.50 -0.19
CA GLY A 18 -8.03 7.87 -0.33
C GLY A 18 -9.00 6.81 0.20
N PHE A 19 -8.69 5.52 0.01
CA PHE A 19 -9.47 4.42 0.55
C PHE A 19 -9.26 4.25 2.06
N ALA A 20 -8.03 4.41 2.55
CA ALA A 20 -7.72 4.33 3.97
C ALA A 20 -8.39 5.44 4.77
N GLY A 21 -8.37 6.67 4.25
CA GLY A 21 -9.08 7.82 4.85
C GLY A 21 -10.61 7.65 4.91
N ARG A 22 -11.17 6.72 4.12
CA ARG A 22 -12.58 6.33 4.16
C ARG A 22 -12.87 5.15 5.09
N GLY A 23 -11.89 4.72 5.90
CA GLY A 23 -12.03 3.60 6.82
C GLY A 23 -12.05 2.23 6.13
N HIS A 24 -11.48 2.11 4.92
CA HIS A 24 -11.32 0.83 4.26
C HIS A 24 -9.95 0.22 4.57
N LYS A 25 -9.89 -1.11 4.67
CA LYS A 25 -8.63 -1.82 4.91
C LYS A 25 -7.91 -1.99 3.57
N VAL A 26 -6.80 -1.27 3.40
CA VAL A 26 -5.99 -1.28 2.18
C VAL A 26 -4.72 -2.08 2.40
N MET A 27 -4.33 -2.85 1.40
CA MET A 27 -3.06 -3.57 1.35
C MET A 27 -2.34 -3.26 0.05
N ILE A 28 -1.07 -2.83 0.13
CA ILE A 28 -0.23 -2.63 -1.07
C ILE A 28 0.67 -3.84 -1.29
N GLY A 29 0.57 -4.42 -2.48
CA GLY A 29 1.46 -5.44 -3.02
C GLY A 29 2.65 -4.81 -3.73
N THR A 30 3.86 -5.06 -3.22
CA THR A 30 5.11 -4.53 -3.78
C THR A 30 6.15 -5.63 -3.96
N ARG A 31 7.01 -5.48 -4.97
CA ARG A 31 8.20 -6.34 -5.14
C ARG A 31 9.26 -6.04 -4.08
N ASP A 32 9.30 -4.78 -3.63
CA ASP A 32 10.21 -4.29 -2.62
C ASP A 32 9.43 -3.59 -1.48
N PRO A 33 9.15 -4.29 -0.37
CA PRO A 33 8.49 -3.73 0.81
C PRO A 33 9.44 -2.90 1.69
N ALA A 34 10.75 -3.06 1.52
CA ALA A 34 11.76 -2.31 2.28
C ALA A 34 12.07 -0.95 1.63
N ALA A 35 11.53 -0.68 0.44
CA ALA A 35 11.65 0.62 -0.20
C ALA A 35 11.15 1.73 0.75
N GLN A 36 12.00 2.73 1.01
CA GLN A 36 11.72 3.85 1.92
C GLN A 36 10.35 4.49 1.64
N LYS A 37 10.07 4.69 0.35
CA LYS A 37 8.81 5.22 -0.16
C LYS A 37 7.54 4.48 0.29
N ILE A 38 7.66 3.20 0.63
CA ILE A 38 6.58 2.35 1.14
C ILE A 38 6.48 2.43 2.65
N GLN A 39 7.61 2.48 3.34
CA GLN A 39 7.66 2.74 4.77
C GLN A 39 7.02 4.10 5.08
N ASP A 40 7.42 5.16 4.36
CA ASP A 40 6.85 6.51 4.53
C ASP A 40 5.32 6.52 4.32
N TRP A 41 4.81 5.70 3.40
CA TRP A 41 3.38 5.60 3.13
C TRP A 41 2.63 4.81 4.21
N LEU A 42 3.25 3.75 4.75
CA LEU A 42 2.70 2.96 5.85
C LEU A 42 2.59 3.83 7.11
N GLU A 43 3.61 4.65 7.41
CA GLU A 43 3.58 5.59 8.53
C GLU A 43 2.47 6.63 8.38
N GLN A 44 2.24 7.14 7.17
CA GLN A 44 1.20 8.14 6.91
C GLN A 44 -0.23 7.57 6.97
N THR A 45 -0.40 6.29 6.67
CA THR A 45 -1.75 5.73 6.44
C THR A 45 -2.14 4.61 7.40
N GLY A 46 -1.23 4.08 8.22
CA GLY A 46 -1.51 3.03 9.20
C GLY A 46 -1.98 1.70 8.58
N ASN A 47 -1.62 1.44 7.33
CA ASN A 47 -2.10 0.30 6.54
C ASN A 47 -1.13 -0.90 6.55
N ASP A 48 -1.53 -1.97 5.87
CA ASP A 48 -0.72 -3.18 5.69
C ASP A 48 -0.01 -3.20 4.32
N VAL A 49 1.17 -3.83 4.25
CA VAL A 49 1.92 -4.08 3.00
C VAL A 49 2.27 -5.54 2.90
N PHE A 50 2.20 -6.09 1.68
CA PHE A 50 2.61 -7.45 1.39
C PHE A 50 3.64 -7.51 0.27
N LYS A 51 4.63 -8.39 0.44
CA LYS A 51 5.66 -8.65 -0.56
C LYS A 51 5.13 -9.59 -1.62
N LEU A 52 5.09 -9.14 -2.86
CA LEU A 52 4.83 -9.99 -4.02
C LEU A 52 6.01 -10.93 -4.22
N LEU A 53 5.88 -12.15 -3.71
CA LEU A 53 6.78 -13.26 -4.04
C LEU A 53 6.47 -13.69 -5.48
N ARG A 54 7.39 -13.43 -6.42
CA ARG A 54 7.42 -14.23 -7.65
C ARG A 54 8.03 -15.59 -7.30
N LYS A 55 7.36 -16.67 -7.69
CA LYS A 55 7.97 -17.99 -7.82
C LYS A 55 9.12 -17.92 -8.83
#